data_AF-A0A7R9CLT3-F1
#
_entry.id   AF-A0A7R9CLT3-F1
#
_cell.length_a   1.000
_cell.length_b   1.000
_cell.length_c   1.000
_cell.angle_alpha   90.00
_cell.angle_beta   90.00
_cell.angle_gamma   90.00
#
_symmetry.space_group_name_H-M   'P 1'
#
loop_
_entity.id
_entity.type
_entity.pdbx_description
1 polymer ?
#
loop_
_entity_poly.entity_id
_entity_poly.type
_entity_poly.pdbx_seq_one_letter_code
_entity_poly.pdbx_strand_id
1 'polypeptide(L)'
;MDLLCVERLTDSQFAINDKVIFKDMRVLRNLLDLEPKYIPPCNYFGTVQKDIQPFMRKVVATWMSEVCEEQRCEDQVFPLAVNFLDRFLCRCSISRRQLQLTAAVSLLLASKIRQCHALSVDLLCFYTDHSITPDEMRSWELLFLSRLKWNIAAVTGFDYVDHVLQRVAWGENNPVVRRHAHTLVSVCYTGIGKVELEEVNPHLRGGRVENHLGKNTRNSSPVRDSNLDLPVLSSRAQHDKRVS
;
A
#
# COMPACT_ATOMS: atom_id res chain seq x y z
N MET A 1 3.37 -9.15 54.14
CA MET A 1 4.20 -9.53 52.99
C MET A 1 3.38 -9.22 51.76
N ASP A 2 3.79 -8.15 51.10
CA ASP A 2 3.32 -7.73 49.79
C ASP A 2 3.46 -8.85 48.77
N LEU A 3 2.53 -8.87 47.81
CA LEU A 3 2.73 -9.25 46.40
C LEU A 3 1.36 -9.28 45.72
N LEU A 4 0.81 -8.09 45.45
CA LEU A 4 -0.18 -7.95 44.39
C LEU A 4 0.51 -7.25 43.23
N CYS A 5 0.65 -8.01 42.16
CA CYS A 5 1.35 -7.66 40.94
C CYS A 5 0.77 -6.36 40.37
N VAL A 6 1.57 -5.30 40.43
CA VAL A 6 1.33 -4.07 39.68
C VAL A 6 1.80 -4.35 38.25
N GLU A 7 0.95 -4.92 37.42
CA GLU A 7 1.16 -4.90 35.97
C GLU A 7 1.10 -3.43 35.53
N ARG A 8 2.28 -2.84 35.35
CA ARG A 8 2.42 -1.53 34.72
C ARG A 8 2.19 -1.73 33.22
N LEU A 9 1.31 -0.93 32.64
CA LEU A 9 1.05 -0.81 31.18
C LEU A 9 2.26 -0.30 30.38
N THR A 10 3.48 -0.46 30.87
CA THR A 10 4.75 -0.10 30.22
C THR A 10 5.52 -1.30 29.68
N ASP A 11 5.07 -2.54 29.93
CA ASP A 11 5.71 -3.79 29.49
C ASP A 11 5.18 -4.28 28.13
N SER A 12 5.05 -3.39 27.15
CA SER A 12 4.94 -3.84 25.76
C SER A 12 6.30 -4.42 25.34
N GLN A 13 6.51 -5.71 25.57
CA GLN A 13 7.68 -6.43 25.08
C GLN A 13 7.62 -6.46 23.55
N PHE A 14 8.37 -5.56 22.91
CA PHE A 14 8.55 -5.59 21.46
C PHE A 14 9.29 -6.87 21.08
N ALA A 15 8.87 -7.49 19.97
CA ALA A 15 9.56 -8.65 19.44
C ALA A 15 11.03 -8.31 19.17
N ILE A 16 11.94 -9.12 19.72
CA ILE A 16 13.38 -8.97 19.47
C ILE A 16 13.64 -9.27 17.99
N ASN A 17 14.57 -8.56 17.37
CA ASN A 17 14.95 -8.79 15.97
C ASN A 17 15.49 -10.21 15.78
N ASP A 18 14.69 -11.06 15.14
CA ASP A 18 15.10 -12.41 14.76
C ASP A 18 15.84 -12.40 13.42
N LYS A 19 17.16 -12.58 13.51
CA LYS A 19 18.05 -12.63 12.33
C LYS A 19 17.64 -13.72 11.33
N VAL A 20 17.02 -14.82 11.77
CA VAL A 20 16.60 -15.91 10.88
C VAL A 20 15.43 -15.46 10.02
N ILE A 21 14.44 -14.77 10.61
CA ILE A 21 13.27 -14.27 9.88
C ILE A 21 13.71 -13.35 8.75
N PHE A 22 14.60 -12.40 9.05
CA PHE A 22 14.88 -11.35 8.10
C PHE A 22 16.06 -11.62 7.17
N LYS A 23 17.08 -12.40 7.57
CA LYS A 23 18.25 -12.69 6.70
C LYS A 23 18.03 -13.88 5.77
N ASP A 24 17.17 -14.82 6.14
CA ASP A 24 16.93 -16.00 5.31
C ASP A 24 16.15 -15.64 4.02
N MET A 25 16.73 -16.01 2.87
CA MET A 25 16.11 -15.83 1.55
C MET A 25 14.84 -16.66 1.37
N ARG A 26 14.68 -17.76 2.12
CA ARG A 26 13.46 -18.59 2.09
C ARG A 26 12.25 -17.80 2.57
N VAL A 27 12.41 -16.98 3.61
CA VAL A 27 11.31 -16.16 4.14
C VAL A 27 10.88 -15.12 3.11
N LEU A 28 11.84 -14.40 2.53
CA LEU A 28 11.53 -13.42 1.47
C LEU A 28 10.85 -14.08 0.25
N ARG A 29 11.33 -15.25 -0.19
CA ARG A 29 10.67 -15.99 -1.29
C ARG A 29 9.23 -16.38 -0.93
N ASN A 30 9.00 -16.87 0.29
CA ASN A 30 7.65 -17.20 0.73
C ASN A 30 6.74 -15.98 0.78
N LEU A 31 7.23 -14.81 1.20
CA LEU A 31 6.46 -13.56 1.16
C LEU A 31 6.08 -13.19 -0.28
N LEU A 32 7.04 -13.26 -1.21
CA LEU A 32 6.79 -12.99 -2.63
C LEU A 32 5.81 -13.98 -3.26
N ASP A 33 5.89 -15.27 -2.91
CA ASP A 33 4.96 -16.31 -3.39
C ASP A 33 3.53 -16.10 -2.83
N LEU A 34 3.40 -15.45 -1.68
CA LEU A 34 2.13 -15.11 -1.06
C LEU A 34 1.51 -13.82 -1.59
N GLU A 35 2.33 -12.88 -2.08
CA GLU A 35 1.91 -11.56 -2.54
C GLU A 35 0.72 -11.59 -3.51
N PRO A 36 0.68 -12.44 -4.56
CA PRO A 36 -0.42 -12.46 -5.53
C PRO A 36 -1.78 -12.80 -4.91
N LYS A 37 -1.82 -13.43 -3.73
CA LYS A 37 -3.06 -13.78 -3.03
C LYS A 37 -3.72 -12.57 -2.35
N TYR A 38 -2.95 -11.50 -2.14
CA TYR A 38 -3.34 -10.32 -1.38
C TYR A 38 -3.45 -9.05 -2.23
N ILE A 39 -2.94 -9.08 -3.46
CA ILE A 39 -3.16 -8.01 -4.43
C ILE A 39 -4.66 -7.99 -4.81
N PRO A 40 -5.32 -6.81 -4.78
CA PRO A 40 -6.68 -6.65 -5.31
C PRO A 40 -6.72 -7.12 -6.78
N PRO A 41 -7.53 -8.15 -7.13
CA PRO A 41 -7.42 -8.86 -8.41
C PRO A 41 -7.95 -8.07 -9.61
N CYS A 42 -8.58 -6.91 -9.40
CA CYS A 42 -9.19 -6.14 -10.48
C CYS A 42 -9.19 -4.64 -10.19
N ASN A 43 -9.30 -3.85 -11.26
CA ASN A 43 -9.70 -2.45 -11.17
C ASN A 43 -11.20 -2.40 -10.81
N TYR A 44 -11.48 -2.47 -9.51
CA TYR A 44 -12.84 -2.59 -8.98
C TYR A 44 -13.71 -1.36 -9.25
N PHE A 45 -13.11 -0.18 -9.51
CA PHE A 45 -13.86 1.04 -9.88
C PHE A 45 -14.55 0.93 -11.24
N GLY A 46 -13.98 0.19 -12.20
CA GLY A 46 -14.57 0.00 -13.52
C GLY A 46 -15.38 -1.29 -13.66
N THR A 47 -15.11 -2.28 -12.82
CA THR A 47 -15.63 -3.65 -13.00
C THR A 47 -16.71 -4.06 -11.99
N VAL A 48 -16.64 -3.57 -10.76
CA VAL A 48 -17.51 -4.04 -9.66
C VAL A 48 -18.31 -2.89 -9.05
N GLN A 49 -17.67 -1.77 -8.76
CA GLN A 49 -18.28 -0.64 -8.08
C GLN A 49 -19.03 0.24 -9.08
N LYS A 50 -20.31 0.49 -8.79
CA LYS A 50 -21.16 1.39 -9.57
C LYS A 50 -21.23 2.80 -8.97
N ASP A 51 -21.08 2.89 -7.65
CA ASP A 51 -21.35 4.10 -6.86
C ASP A 51 -20.10 4.68 -6.18
N ILE A 52 -19.02 3.90 -6.13
CA ILE A 52 -17.76 4.30 -5.47
C ILE A 52 -16.79 4.83 -6.51
N GLN A 53 -16.25 6.02 -6.27
CA GLN A 53 -15.24 6.66 -7.12
C GLN A 53 -13.87 6.72 -6.42
N PRO A 54 -12.75 6.79 -7.17
CA PRO A 54 -11.41 6.81 -6.58
C PRO A 54 -11.18 7.88 -5.51
N PHE A 55 -11.77 9.06 -5.67
CA PHE A 55 -11.65 10.11 -4.66
C PHE A 55 -12.36 9.75 -3.34
N MET A 56 -13.48 9.02 -3.38
CA MET A 56 -14.20 8.59 -2.18
C MET A 56 -13.34 7.60 -1.39
N ARG A 57 -12.66 6.69 -2.10
CA ARG A 57 -11.69 5.78 -1.49
C ARG A 57 -10.50 6.54 -0.89
N LYS A 58 -10.01 7.59 -1.56
CA LYS A 58 -8.97 8.47 -0.99
C LYS A 58 -9.44 9.13 0.31
N VAL A 59 -10.62 9.73 0.33
CA VAL A 59 -11.18 10.38 1.54
C VAL A 59 -11.24 9.40 2.70
N VAL A 60 -11.73 8.18 2.46
CA VAL A 60 -11.86 7.17 3.51
C VAL A 60 -10.51 6.60 3.94
N ALA A 61 -9.55 6.43 3.03
CA ALA A 61 -8.18 6.03 3.38
C ALA A 61 -7.46 7.11 4.20
N THR A 62 -7.67 8.39 3.90
CA THR A 62 -7.16 9.50 4.71
C THR A 62 -7.77 9.47 6.12
N TRP A 63 -9.09 9.36 6.23
CA TRP A 63 -9.76 9.19 7.53
C TRP A 63 -9.21 7.99 8.31
N MET A 64 -9.00 6.83 7.66
CA MET A 64 -8.42 5.66 8.33
C MET A 64 -7.01 5.94 8.87
N SER A 65 -6.19 6.67 8.11
CA SER A 65 -4.84 7.07 8.54
C SER A 65 -4.89 8.01 9.75
N GLU A 66 -5.80 8.98 9.75
CA GLU A 66 -5.98 9.94 10.85
C GLU A 66 -6.42 9.21 12.14
N VAL A 67 -7.35 8.26 12.05
CA VAL A 67 -7.77 7.43 13.19
C VAL A 67 -6.59 6.62 13.74
N CYS A 68 -5.78 6.01 12.87
CA CYS A 68 -4.59 5.28 13.29
C CYS A 68 -3.54 6.17 13.96
N GLU A 69 -3.35 7.40 13.48
CA GLU A 69 -2.41 8.36 14.05
C GLU A 69 -2.86 8.84 15.44
N GLU A 70 -4.13 9.22 15.56
CA GLU A 70 -4.73 9.69 16.83
C GLU A 70 -4.71 8.58 17.90
N GLN A 71 -5.00 7.34 17.50
CA GLN A 71 -4.98 6.18 18.40
C GLN A 71 -3.59 5.56 18.58
N ARG A 72 -2.56 6.13 17.93
CA ARG A 72 -1.17 5.62 17.98
C ARG A 72 -1.11 4.13 17.67
N CYS A 73 -1.84 3.70 16.65
CA CYS A 73 -1.82 2.32 16.18
C CYS A 73 -0.42 1.93 15.71
N GLU A 74 -0.14 0.63 15.73
CA GLU A 74 1.06 0.08 15.09
C GLU A 74 1.07 0.44 13.60
N ASP A 75 2.24 0.79 13.06
CA ASP A 75 2.41 1.26 11.67
C ASP A 75 1.92 0.24 10.62
N GLN A 76 1.76 -1.03 11.01
CA GLN A 76 1.28 -2.13 10.17
C GLN A 76 -0.25 -2.17 9.99
N VAL A 77 -1.00 -1.54 10.91
CA VAL A 77 -2.46 -1.62 10.97
C VAL A 77 -3.08 -0.94 9.77
N PHE A 78 -2.65 0.28 9.46
CA PHE A 78 -3.21 1.06 8.36
C PHE A 78 -3.00 0.41 6.98
N PRO A 79 -1.76 0.00 6.59
CA PRO A 79 -1.53 -0.75 5.35
C PRO A 79 -2.40 -2.00 5.22
N LEU A 80 -2.58 -2.76 6.32
CA LEU A 80 -3.39 -3.97 6.32
C LEU A 80 -4.88 -3.65 6.18
N ALA A 81 -5.37 -2.62 6.85
CA ALA A 81 -6.77 -2.18 6.76
C ALA A 81 -7.11 -1.74 5.34
N VAL A 82 -6.21 -1.01 4.68
CA VAL A 82 -6.38 -0.63 3.27
C VAL A 82 -6.38 -1.85 2.35
N ASN A 83 -5.50 -2.83 2.58
CA ASN A 83 -5.51 -4.10 1.84
C ASN A 83 -6.86 -4.82 1.98
N PHE A 84 -7.43 -4.85 3.19
CA PHE A 84 -8.74 -5.43 3.45
C PHE A 84 -9.85 -4.68 2.71
N LEU A 85 -9.87 -3.36 2.79
CA LEU A 85 -10.83 -2.50 2.09
C LEU A 85 -10.81 -2.76 0.58
N ASP A 86 -9.64 -2.67 -0.06
CA ASP A 86 -9.53 -2.82 -1.52
C ASP A 86 -9.92 -4.24 -1.97
N ARG A 87 -9.51 -5.30 -1.23
CA ARG A 87 -9.91 -6.69 -1.53
C ARG A 87 -11.40 -6.93 -1.34
N PHE A 88 -12.03 -6.24 -0.40
CA PHE A 88 -13.48 -6.32 -0.19
C PHE A 88 -14.23 -5.64 -1.34
N LEU A 89 -13.78 -4.46 -1.78
CA LEU A 89 -14.35 -3.73 -2.92
C LEU A 89 -14.20 -4.48 -4.24
N CYS A 90 -13.18 -5.33 -4.41
CA CYS A 90 -13.10 -6.25 -5.56
C CYS A 90 -14.17 -7.36 -5.56
N ARG A 91 -14.80 -7.66 -4.43
CA ARG A 91 -15.73 -8.80 -4.28
C ARG A 91 -17.18 -8.38 -4.06
N CYS A 92 -17.40 -7.21 -3.46
CA CYS A 92 -18.73 -6.74 -3.08
C CYS A 92 -18.98 -5.35 -3.64
N SER A 93 -19.99 -5.22 -4.50
CA SER A 93 -20.53 -3.90 -4.87
C SER A 93 -21.27 -3.33 -3.66
N ILE A 94 -20.86 -2.15 -3.20
CA ILE A 94 -21.49 -1.44 -2.08
C ILE A 94 -21.94 -0.05 -2.51
N SER A 95 -22.83 0.55 -1.74
CA SER A 95 -23.19 1.97 -1.92
C SER A 95 -22.17 2.88 -1.25
N ARG A 96 -22.09 4.14 -1.68
CA ARG A 96 -21.25 5.16 -1.05
C ARG A 96 -21.52 5.36 0.45
N ARG A 97 -22.76 5.11 0.89
CA ARG A 97 -23.17 5.20 2.31
C ARG A 97 -22.54 4.12 3.19
N GLN A 98 -22.20 2.97 2.60
CA GLN A 98 -21.59 1.84 3.30
C GLN A 98 -20.05 1.89 3.29
N LEU A 99 -19.44 2.84 2.58
CA LEU A 99 -18.00 2.91 2.42
C LEU A 99 -17.29 3.20 3.75
N GLN A 100 -17.79 4.15 4.54
CA GLN A 100 -17.24 4.46 5.87
C GLN A 100 -17.37 3.27 6.83
N LEU A 101 -18.49 2.55 6.79
CA LEU A 101 -18.70 1.33 7.57
C LEU A 101 -17.71 0.23 7.17
N THR A 102 -17.54 0.00 5.88
CA THR A 102 -16.59 -0.99 5.34
C THR A 102 -15.16 -0.66 5.79
N ALA A 103 -14.79 0.62 5.80
CA ALA A 103 -13.49 1.07 6.27
C ALA A 103 -13.31 0.96 7.78
N ALA A 104 -14.32 1.32 8.58
CA ALA A 104 -14.28 1.14 10.02
C ALA A 104 -14.09 -0.33 10.39
N VAL A 105 -14.83 -1.24 9.73
CA VAL A 105 -14.68 -2.69 9.92
C VAL A 105 -13.30 -3.18 9.46
N SER A 106 -12.74 -2.61 8.39
CA SER A 106 -11.39 -2.96 7.95
C SER A 106 -10.31 -2.56 8.97
N LEU A 107 -10.46 -1.40 9.63
CA LEU A 107 -9.60 -0.97 10.74
C LEU A 107 -9.76 -1.89 11.95
N LEU A 108 -11.00 -2.21 12.33
CA LEU A 108 -11.29 -3.13 13.43
C LEU A 108 -10.55 -4.46 13.22
N LEU A 109 -10.71 -5.05 12.04
CA LEU A 109 -10.07 -6.32 11.69
C LEU A 109 -8.54 -6.21 11.66
N ALA A 110 -7.99 -5.19 11.02
CA ALA A 110 -6.54 -5.02 10.95
C ALA A 110 -5.92 -4.81 12.35
N SER A 111 -6.59 -4.05 13.20
CA SER A 111 -6.17 -3.81 14.57
C SER A 111 -6.13 -5.11 15.38
N LYS A 112 -7.15 -5.96 15.27
CA LYS A 112 -7.19 -7.29 15.91
C LYS A 112 -6.05 -8.22 15.47
N ILE A 113 -5.49 -8.00 14.27
CA ILE A 113 -4.45 -8.87 13.70
C ILE A 113 -3.03 -8.36 13.98
N ARG A 114 -2.81 -7.04 14.00
CA ARG A 114 -1.46 -6.47 14.05
C ARG A 114 -1.13 -5.73 15.34
N GLN A 115 -2.08 -5.58 16.27
CA GLN A 115 -1.83 -4.89 17.53
C GLN A 115 -2.32 -5.69 18.74
N CYS A 116 -1.62 -5.56 19.87
CA CYS A 116 -1.97 -6.27 21.10
C CYS A 116 -3.33 -5.81 21.67
N HIS A 117 -3.58 -4.50 21.61
CA HIS A 117 -4.78 -3.86 22.14
C HIS A 117 -5.64 -3.36 21.00
N ALA A 118 -6.50 -4.22 20.42
CA ALA A 118 -7.34 -3.89 19.28
C ALA A 118 -8.22 -2.64 19.51
N LEU A 119 -8.54 -1.92 18.43
CA LEU A 119 -9.47 -0.79 18.48
C LEU A 119 -10.85 -1.33 18.90
N SER A 120 -11.48 -0.68 19.87
CA SER A 120 -12.82 -1.10 20.31
C SER A 120 -13.89 -0.67 19.31
N VAL A 121 -14.99 -1.41 19.28
CA VAL A 121 -16.15 -1.07 18.44
C VAL A 121 -16.70 0.31 18.82
N ASP A 122 -16.81 0.61 20.12
CA ASP A 122 -17.34 1.88 20.61
C ASP A 122 -16.47 3.07 20.19
N LEU A 123 -15.15 2.90 20.20
CA LEU A 123 -14.19 3.89 19.73
C LEU A 123 -14.35 4.16 18.24
N LEU A 124 -14.45 3.12 17.42
CA LEU A 124 -14.66 3.29 15.98
C LEU A 124 -16.03 3.93 15.68
N CYS A 125 -17.08 3.59 16.43
CA CYS A 125 -18.37 4.26 16.32
C CYS A 125 -18.26 5.75 16.66
N PHE A 126 -17.49 6.12 17.69
CA PHE A 126 -17.21 7.52 18.02
C PHE A 126 -16.49 8.26 16.87
N TYR A 127 -15.47 7.66 16.26
CA TYR A 127 -14.77 8.26 15.10
C TYR A 127 -15.60 8.38 13.82
N THR A 128 -16.77 7.74 13.81
CA THR A 128 -17.74 7.86 12.72
C THR A 128 -18.87 8.84 13.06
N ASP A 129 -18.70 9.68 14.08
CA ASP A 129 -19.73 10.57 14.63
C ASP A 129 -21.05 9.82 14.94
N HIS A 130 -20.93 8.59 15.43
CA HIS A 130 -22.06 7.69 15.69
C HIS A 130 -22.99 7.45 14.49
N SER A 131 -22.53 7.71 13.26
CA SER A 131 -23.26 7.37 12.04
C SER A 131 -23.38 5.86 11.82
N ILE A 132 -22.51 5.08 12.47
CA ILE A 132 -22.49 3.63 12.46
C ILE A 132 -22.76 3.11 13.88
N THR A 133 -23.65 2.14 13.99
CA THR A 133 -23.96 1.50 15.27
C THR A 133 -23.04 0.32 15.58
N PRO A 134 -22.80 0.00 16.87
CA PRO A 134 -22.02 -1.17 17.26
C PRO A 134 -22.56 -2.48 16.68
N ASP A 135 -23.88 -2.63 16.58
CA ASP A 135 -24.52 -3.84 16.06
C ASP A 135 -24.35 -3.99 14.55
N GLU A 136 -24.39 -2.89 13.80
CA GLU A 136 -24.02 -2.88 12.38
C GLU A 136 -22.55 -3.28 12.21
N MET A 137 -21.65 -2.73 13.02
CA MET A 137 -20.22 -3.03 12.94
C MET A 137 -19.92 -4.52 13.19
N ARG A 138 -20.53 -5.12 14.23
CA ARG A 138 -20.39 -6.56 14.53
C ARG A 138 -20.98 -7.44 13.42
N SER A 139 -22.14 -7.07 12.90
CA SER A 139 -22.78 -7.81 11.80
C SER A 139 -21.93 -7.76 10.53
N TRP A 140 -21.36 -6.60 10.23
CA TRP A 140 -20.49 -6.41 9.09
C TRP A 140 -19.14 -7.09 9.24
N GLU A 141 -18.59 -7.19 10.46
CA GLU A 141 -17.33 -7.91 10.70
C GLU A 141 -17.40 -9.36 10.18
N LEU A 142 -18.48 -10.08 10.52
CA LEU A 142 -18.66 -11.46 10.08
C LEU A 142 -18.87 -11.55 8.56
N LEU A 143 -19.67 -10.64 7.99
CA LEU A 143 -19.86 -10.56 6.54
C LEU A 143 -18.51 -10.31 5.84
N PHE A 144 -17.72 -9.36 6.33
CA PHE A 144 -16.44 -8.98 5.78
C PHE A 144 -15.46 -10.16 5.76
N LEU A 145 -15.33 -10.87 6.89
CA LEU A 145 -14.50 -12.07 7.01
C LEU A 145 -14.95 -13.19 6.07
N SER A 146 -16.26 -13.41 5.96
CA SER A 146 -16.81 -14.41 5.03
C SER A 146 -16.46 -14.10 3.58
N ARG A 147 -16.50 -12.82 3.18
CA ARG A 147 -16.16 -12.36 1.83
C ARG A 147 -14.67 -12.44 1.52
N LEU A 148 -13.83 -12.27 2.53
CA LEU A 148 -12.39 -12.52 2.42
C LEU A 148 -12.00 -14.00 2.56
N LYS A 149 -12.96 -14.91 2.78
CA LYS A 149 -12.73 -16.33 3.07
C LYS A 149 -11.75 -16.54 4.23
N TRP A 150 -11.83 -15.68 5.25
CA TRP A 150 -10.94 -15.68 6.41
C TRP A 150 -9.44 -15.50 6.08
N ASN A 151 -9.11 -15.08 4.85
CA ASN A 151 -7.73 -14.87 4.43
C ASN A 151 -7.25 -13.46 4.82
N ILE A 152 -6.99 -13.29 6.13
CA ILE A 152 -6.67 -12.01 6.78
C ILE A 152 -5.18 -11.84 7.13
N ALA A 153 -4.35 -12.88 7.03
CA ALA A 153 -2.91 -12.81 7.24
C ALA A 153 -2.18 -12.25 5.99
N ALA A 154 -2.65 -11.10 5.50
CA ALA A 154 -2.11 -10.49 4.31
C ALA A 154 -0.71 -9.90 4.57
N VAL A 155 0.18 -10.16 3.61
CA VAL A 155 1.48 -9.51 3.50
C VAL A 155 1.27 -8.16 2.83
N THR A 156 1.82 -7.12 3.41
CA THR A 156 1.70 -5.73 2.96
C THR A 156 3.07 -5.17 2.59
N GLY A 157 3.09 -4.00 1.95
CA GLY A 157 4.35 -3.29 1.67
C GLY A 157 5.18 -3.01 2.93
N PHE A 158 4.52 -2.91 4.09
CA PHE A 158 5.19 -2.74 5.37
C PHE A 158 6.14 -3.92 5.68
N ASP A 159 5.66 -5.16 5.50
CA ASP A 159 6.41 -6.36 5.86
C ASP A 159 7.73 -6.46 5.07
N TYR A 160 7.78 -5.94 3.84
CA TYR A 160 8.98 -5.96 3.00
C TYR A 160 10.07 -4.97 3.41
N VAL A 161 9.74 -3.88 4.09
CA VAL A 161 10.71 -2.81 4.43
C VAL A 161 11.88 -3.38 5.21
N ASP A 162 11.62 -4.15 6.27
CA ASP A 162 12.67 -4.74 7.09
C ASP A 162 13.47 -5.81 6.33
N HIS A 163 12.82 -6.59 5.46
CA HIS A 163 13.52 -7.55 4.61
C HIS A 163 14.49 -6.86 3.63
N VAL A 164 14.12 -5.71 3.08
CA VAL A 164 14.99 -4.94 2.18
C VAL A 164 16.12 -4.29 2.97
N LEU A 165 15.82 -3.60 4.07
CA LEU A 165 16.83 -2.87 4.85
C LEU A 165 17.90 -3.78 5.44
N GLN A 166 17.57 -5.01 5.81
CA GLN A 166 18.55 -5.98 6.33
C GLN A 166 19.47 -6.57 5.25
N ARG A 167 19.13 -6.43 3.97
CA ARG A 167 19.94 -6.92 2.84
C ARG A 167 20.83 -5.84 2.24
N VAL A 168 20.61 -4.59 2.62
CA VAL A 168 21.33 -3.44 2.09
C VAL A 168 22.35 -2.96 3.12
N ALA A 169 23.59 -2.74 2.67
CA ALA A 169 24.73 -2.45 3.56
C ALA A 169 24.54 -1.20 4.45
N TRP A 170 23.73 -0.22 4.01
CA TRP A 170 23.44 1.02 4.73
C TRP A 170 22.10 0.99 5.52
N GLY A 171 21.32 -0.08 5.40
CA GLY A 171 19.95 -0.16 5.94
C GLY A 171 19.86 -0.61 7.40
N GLU A 172 20.77 -1.47 7.88
CA GLU A 172 20.69 -2.03 9.25
C GLU A 172 20.84 -0.97 10.35
N ASN A 173 21.67 0.07 10.13
CA ASN A 173 22.12 0.97 11.20
C ASN A 173 21.39 2.32 11.28
N ASN A 174 20.49 2.64 10.34
CA ASN A 174 19.84 3.94 10.30
C ASN A 174 18.33 3.85 10.61
N PRO A 175 17.90 4.13 11.85
CA PRO A 175 16.47 4.08 12.21
C PRO A 175 15.65 5.13 11.46
N VAL A 176 16.28 6.22 11.02
CA VAL A 176 15.62 7.27 10.24
C VAL A 176 15.18 6.73 8.89
N VAL A 177 16.03 5.96 8.21
CA VAL A 177 15.71 5.33 6.92
C VAL A 177 14.49 4.42 7.04
N ARG A 178 14.44 3.58 8.08
CA ARG A 178 13.30 2.69 8.35
C ARG A 178 12.01 3.48 8.52
N ARG A 179 12.04 4.52 9.36
CA ARG A 179 10.88 5.39 9.59
C ARG A 179 10.40 6.04 8.29
N HIS A 180 11.32 6.59 7.49
CA HIS A 180 10.96 7.20 6.20
C HIS A 180 10.38 6.18 5.22
N ALA A 181 10.94 4.96 5.16
CA ALA A 181 10.41 3.90 4.31
C ALA A 181 8.97 3.53 4.69
N HIS A 182 8.67 3.36 5.98
CA HIS A 182 7.30 3.09 6.44
C HIS A 182 6.36 4.27 6.17
N THR A 183 6.80 5.51 6.37
CA THR A 183 6.00 6.69 6.02
C THR A 183 5.68 6.71 4.52
N LEU A 184 6.66 6.45 3.65
CA LEU A 184 6.43 6.39 2.19
C LEU A 184 5.45 5.27 1.83
N VAL A 185 5.58 4.09 2.43
CA VAL A 185 4.63 2.99 2.25
C VAL A 185 3.22 3.43 2.65
N SER A 186 3.05 4.06 3.82
CA SER A 186 1.76 4.57 4.27
C SER A 186 1.17 5.62 3.29
N VAL A 187 2.00 6.54 2.80
CA VAL A 187 1.58 7.54 1.78
C VAL A 187 1.13 6.86 0.48
N CYS A 188 1.78 5.78 0.04
CA CYS A 188 1.33 5.01 -1.12
C CYS A 188 -0.06 4.40 -0.91
N TYR A 189 -0.41 4.03 0.33
CA TYR A 189 -1.74 3.50 0.66
C TYR A 189 -2.83 4.58 0.74
N THR A 190 -2.51 5.85 1.02
CA THR A 190 -3.48 6.97 0.99
C THR A 190 -3.67 7.56 -0.40
N GLY A 191 -2.66 7.46 -1.25
CA GLY A 191 -2.69 7.96 -2.62
C GLY A 191 -3.80 7.31 -3.46
N ILE A 192 -4.26 8.04 -4.47
CA ILE A 192 -4.83 7.40 -5.66
C ILE A 192 -3.62 6.75 -6.31
N GLY A 193 -3.30 5.52 -5.89
CA GLY A 193 -2.43 4.70 -6.69
C GLY A 193 -3.00 4.78 -8.09
N LYS A 194 -2.24 5.34 -9.02
CA LYS A 194 -2.46 5.02 -10.42
C LYS A 194 -2.34 3.50 -10.47
N VAL A 195 -3.47 2.81 -10.33
CA VAL A 195 -3.66 1.47 -10.85
C VAL A 195 -3.78 1.62 -12.38
N GLU A 196 -2.89 2.40 -12.98
CA GLU A 196 -2.34 2.07 -14.28
C GLU A 196 -1.40 0.90 -13.97
N LEU A 197 -2.01 -0.28 -13.83
CA LEU A 197 -1.46 -1.39 -14.56
C LEU A 197 -1.38 -0.87 -15.99
N GLU A 198 -0.21 -0.38 -16.40
CA GLU A 198 0.13 -0.47 -17.81
C GLU A 198 -0.29 -1.89 -18.19
N GLU A 199 -1.29 -1.97 -19.06
CA GLU A 199 -1.57 -3.17 -19.80
C GLU A 199 -0.25 -3.57 -20.45
N VAL A 200 0.51 -4.43 -19.78
CA VAL A 200 1.57 -5.20 -20.42
C VAL A 200 0.81 -6.07 -21.40
N ASN A 201 0.70 -5.51 -22.59
CA ASN A 201 -0.02 -5.99 -23.74
C ASN A 201 0.16 -7.53 -23.86
N PRO A 202 -0.89 -8.34 -23.70
CA PRO A 202 -0.79 -9.80 -23.81
C PRO A 202 -0.36 -10.28 -25.22
N HIS A 203 -0.18 -9.37 -26.18
CA HIS A 203 0.27 -9.68 -27.54
C HIS A 203 1.78 -9.91 -27.70
N LEU A 204 2.60 -9.73 -26.66
CA LEU A 204 4.05 -9.97 -26.74
C LEU A 204 4.54 -11.27 -26.07
N ARG A 205 3.63 -12.12 -25.57
CA ARG A 205 3.98 -13.45 -25.02
C ARG A 205 3.75 -14.62 -25.98
N GLY A 206 3.72 -14.33 -27.28
CA GLY A 206 3.53 -15.31 -28.36
C GLY A 206 4.58 -15.21 -29.47
N GLY A 207 5.82 -14.84 -29.16
CA GLY A 207 6.93 -14.85 -30.11
C GLY A 207 7.60 -16.22 -30.15
N ARG A 208 7.01 -17.15 -30.90
CA ARG A 208 7.58 -18.43 -31.30
C ARG A 208 8.97 -18.18 -31.91
N VAL A 209 10.02 -18.66 -31.26
CA VAL A 209 11.39 -18.70 -31.82
C VAL A 209 11.39 -19.78 -32.90
N GLU A 210 10.99 -19.42 -34.11
CA GLU A 210 11.26 -20.21 -35.30
C GLU A 210 12.51 -19.67 -36.00
N ASN A 211 13.57 -20.47 -35.87
CA ASN A 211 14.81 -20.42 -36.60
C ASN A 211 14.57 -20.20 -38.09
N HIS A 212 14.98 -19.07 -38.68
CA HIS A 212 15.33 -18.99 -40.10
C HIS A 212 16.67 -18.27 -40.26
N LEU A 213 17.73 -19.06 -40.13
CA LEU A 213 19.07 -18.73 -40.61
C LEU A 213 19.04 -18.79 -42.14
N GLY A 214 19.13 -17.64 -42.82
CA GLY A 214 18.99 -17.60 -44.27
C GLY A 214 19.49 -16.30 -44.89
N LYS A 215 20.82 -16.16 -44.98
CA LYS A 215 21.57 -15.55 -46.09
C LYS A 215 20.94 -14.35 -46.80
N ASN A 216 21.53 -13.15 -46.66
CA ASN A 216 22.26 -12.57 -47.79
C ASN A 216 23.09 -11.33 -47.43
N THR A 217 24.36 -11.45 -47.76
CA THR A 217 25.40 -10.42 -47.92
C THR A 217 25.11 -9.46 -49.08
N ARG A 218 25.49 -8.18 -48.91
CA ARG A 218 26.24 -7.27 -49.82
C ARG A 218 25.80 -5.82 -49.60
N ASN A 219 26.66 -5.00 -48.97
CA ASN A 219 27.59 -4.04 -49.59
C ASN A 219 26.92 -2.83 -50.25
N SER A 220 27.07 -1.63 -49.67
CA SER A 220 27.85 -0.50 -50.25
C SER A 220 27.48 0.86 -49.61
N SER A 221 28.47 1.52 -49.02
CA SER A 221 28.50 2.92 -48.51
C SER A 221 28.54 3.96 -49.68
N PRO A 222 28.93 5.26 -49.50
CA PRO A 222 28.41 6.38 -48.68
C PRO A 222 28.33 7.74 -49.45
N VAL A 223 27.50 8.74 -49.07
CA VAL A 223 27.64 10.19 -49.44
C VAL A 223 26.85 11.05 -48.40
N ARG A 224 27.45 11.82 -47.47
CA ARG A 224 28.01 13.21 -47.45
C ARG A 224 27.06 14.41 -47.66
N ASP A 225 27.05 15.26 -46.62
CA ASP A 225 26.87 16.73 -46.49
C ASP A 225 25.49 17.35 -46.90
N SER A 226 24.91 18.36 -46.25
CA SER A 226 25.47 19.51 -45.51
C SER A 226 24.39 20.23 -44.67
N ASN A 227 24.86 21.12 -43.78
CA ASN A 227 24.24 22.33 -43.22
C ASN A 227 23.73 22.29 -41.78
N LEU A 228 24.68 22.56 -40.87
CA LEU A 228 24.48 23.34 -39.66
C LEU A 228 24.25 24.82 -40.02
N ASP A 229 23.35 25.48 -39.32
CA ASP A 229 23.52 26.88 -38.90
C ASP A 229 22.82 27.11 -37.55
N LEU A 230 23.62 27.49 -36.56
CA LEU A 230 23.22 28.16 -35.31
C LEU A 230 23.11 29.66 -35.59
N PRO A 231 22.38 30.42 -34.75
CA PRO A 231 23.13 31.43 -34.01
C PRO A 231 22.74 31.54 -32.53
N VAL A 232 23.80 31.89 -31.79
CA VAL A 232 23.92 32.30 -30.39
C VAL A 232 23.50 33.77 -30.23
N LEU A 233 23.24 34.16 -28.96
CA LEU A 233 23.33 35.49 -28.32
C LEU A 233 21.95 36.04 -27.89
N SER A 234 21.76 36.74 -26.76
CA SER A 234 22.54 37.04 -25.55
C SER A 234 21.69 38.03 -24.72
N SER A 235 21.64 37.83 -23.40
CA SER A 235 21.60 38.84 -22.32
C SER A 235 20.59 40.01 -22.27
N ARG A 236 19.86 40.10 -21.14
CA ARG A 236 19.68 41.25 -20.20
C ARG A 236 18.27 41.14 -19.55
N ALA A 237 18.11 40.92 -18.24
CA ALA A 237 18.38 41.79 -17.10
C ALA A 237 17.52 43.06 -17.05
N GLN A 238 16.48 43.08 -16.21
CA GLN A 238 16.07 44.18 -15.31
C GLN A 238 14.79 43.76 -14.55
N HIS A 239 14.83 43.63 -13.22
CA HIS A 239 14.58 44.68 -12.22
C HIS A 239 13.09 45.10 -12.19
N ASP A 240 12.37 44.67 -11.16
CA ASP A 240 11.18 45.40 -10.73
C ASP A 240 11.15 45.55 -9.21
N LYS A 241 10.92 46.80 -8.79
CA LYS A 241 10.87 47.29 -7.42
C LYS A 241 9.44 47.82 -7.19
N ARG A 242 8.93 47.52 -6.00
CA ARG A 242 8.12 48.39 -5.13
C ARG A 242 6.63 48.67 -5.47
N VAL A 243 5.87 48.45 -4.40
CA VAL A 243 4.84 49.33 -3.80
C VAL A 243 3.45 49.30 -4.44
N SER A 244 2.52 48.70 -3.72
CA SER A 244 1.34 49.38 -3.13
C SER A 244 0.91 48.63 -1.88
#